data_AF-A0A1Y4T0W2-F1
#
_entry.id   AF-A0A1Y4T0W2-F1
#
_cell.length_a   1.000
_cell.length_b   1.000
_cell.length_c   1.000
_cell.angle_alpha   90.00
_cell.angle_beta   90.00
_cell.angle_gamma   90.00
#
_symmetry.space_group_name_H-M   'P 1'
#
loop_
_entity.id
_entity.type
_entity.pdbx_description
1 polymer ?
#
loop_
_entity_poly.entity_id
_entity_poly.type
_entity_poly.pdbx_seq_one_letter_code
_entity_poly.pdbx_strand_id
1 'polypeptide(L)'
;MLYGISLEESSNVCICAANQNALTDRFQETLRSIFMQENRDVVLIDSRSGILAPAAQAFPACRYIQSSEDLDNWIELLKPELNCRLEDETSRSRHLFVLIAEFHAFFDEITDQQAAFLRKVFRYIDSPKYGISFICGFDVNGGYNLDSLFINLVSGVENYLIAPGCYEAAAAIGTLPVIHQARKDTGYFLAGGKAVEIGW
;
A
#
# COMPACT_ATOMS: atom_id res chain seq x y z
N MET A 1 -22.86 -0.47 -0.18
CA MET A 1 -22.12 0.75 -0.59
C MET A 1 -20.69 0.53 -0.14
N LEU A 2 -19.77 0.25 -1.06
CA LEU A 2 -18.35 0.24 -0.75
C LEU A 2 -17.91 1.70 -0.71
N TYR A 3 -17.39 2.14 0.44
CA TYR A 3 -16.84 3.48 0.59
C TYR A 3 -15.62 3.57 -0.34
N GLY A 4 -15.84 4.18 -1.51
CA GLY A 4 -14.81 4.40 -2.51
C GLY A 4 -13.72 5.26 -1.90
N ILE A 5 -12.54 4.67 -1.73
CA ILE A 5 -11.33 5.40 -1.38
C ILE A 5 -11.02 6.29 -2.58
N SER A 6 -11.35 7.58 -2.50
CA SER A 6 -10.83 8.56 -3.46
C SER A 6 -9.40 8.90 -3.04
N LEU A 7 -8.42 8.45 -3.83
CA LEU A 7 -7.00 8.72 -3.62
C LEU A 7 -6.57 10.07 -4.21
N GLU A 8 -7.53 10.92 -4.57
CA GLU A 8 -7.29 12.25 -5.14
C GLU A 8 -6.61 13.20 -4.13
N GLU A 9 -6.78 12.96 -2.82
CA GLU A 9 -6.26 13.84 -1.76
C GLU A 9 -5.05 13.28 -1.01
N SER A 10 -4.78 11.96 -1.08
CA SER A 10 -3.71 11.29 -0.33
C SER A 10 -3.19 10.04 -1.07
N SER A 11 -1.87 9.88 -1.14
CA SER A 11 -1.24 8.96 -2.09
C SER A 11 -1.09 7.55 -1.54
N ASN A 12 -0.97 7.40 -0.21
CA ASN A 12 -0.60 6.13 0.40
C ASN A 12 -1.68 5.59 1.34
N VAL A 13 -1.87 4.27 1.32
CA VAL A 13 -2.82 3.55 2.18
C VAL A 13 -2.09 2.40 2.86
N CYS A 14 -2.30 2.23 4.17
CA CYS A 14 -1.86 1.05 4.90
C CYS A 14 -3.07 0.15 5.23
N ILE A 15 -3.00 -1.12 4.84
CA ILE A 15 -3.99 -2.14 5.18
C ILE A 15 -3.47 -2.93 6.37
N CYS A 16 -4.09 -2.76 7.53
CA CYS A 16 -3.67 -3.39 8.77
C CYS A 16 -4.54 -4.62 9.07
N ALA A 17 -3.92 -5.79 9.24
CA ALA A 17 -4.61 -7.02 9.63
C ALA A 17 -3.77 -7.86 10.60
N ALA A 18 -4.36 -8.88 11.21
CA ALA A 18 -3.68 -9.72 12.20
C ALA A 18 -2.76 -10.80 11.62
N ASN A 19 -2.79 -11.02 10.29
CA ASN A 19 -1.95 -11.98 9.58
C ASN A 19 -2.07 -11.80 8.05
N GLN A 20 -1.19 -12.46 7.31
CA GLN A 20 -1.12 -12.41 5.84
C GLN A 20 -2.38 -12.95 5.12
N ASN A 21 -3.08 -13.93 5.69
CA ASN A 21 -4.32 -14.44 5.06
C ASN A 21 -5.41 -13.37 5.04
N ALA A 22 -5.59 -12.65 6.15
CA ALA A 22 -6.54 -11.55 6.24
C ALA A 22 -6.19 -10.36 5.31
N LEU A 23 -4.90 -10.16 5.00
CA LEU A 23 -4.47 -9.18 4.00
C LEU A 23 -4.88 -9.59 2.58
N THR A 24 -4.77 -10.88 2.24
CA THR A 24 -5.01 -11.41 0.89
C THR A 24 -6.41 -11.06 0.37
N ASP A 25 -7.45 -11.35 1.17
CA ASP A 25 -8.84 -11.07 0.79
C ASP A 25 -9.03 -9.56 0.56
N ARG A 26 -8.42 -8.73 1.40
CA ARG A 26 -8.55 -7.28 1.30
C ARG A 26 -7.84 -6.70 0.09
N PHE A 27 -6.70 -7.26 -0.29
CA PHE A 27 -6.03 -6.91 -1.54
C PHE A 27 -6.88 -7.23 -2.76
N GLN A 28 -7.58 -8.37 -2.78
CA GLN A 28 -8.49 -8.69 -3.89
C GLN A 28 -9.62 -7.66 -4.04
N GLU A 29 -10.23 -7.23 -2.93
CA GLU A 29 -11.27 -6.20 -2.95
C GLU A 29 -10.76 -4.83 -3.37
N THR A 30 -9.56 -4.48 -2.89
CA THR A 30 -8.86 -3.26 -3.27
C THR A 30 -8.60 -3.25 -4.77
N LEU A 31 -8.13 -4.37 -5.32
CA LEU A 31 -7.90 -4.54 -6.75
C LEU A 31 -9.18 -4.44 -7.55
N ARG A 32 -10.28 -5.08 -7.12
CA ARG A 32 -11.59 -4.90 -7.78
C ARG A 32 -11.96 -3.42 -7.91
N SER A 33 -11.71 -2.65 -6.85
CA SER A 33 -12.02 -1.21 -6.83
C SER A 33 -11.11 -0.41 -7.74
N ILE A 34 -9.80 -0.69 -7.75
CA ILE A 34 -8.83 -0.05 -8.67
C ILE A 34 -9.19 -0.35 -10.13
N PHE A 35 -9.57 -1.60 -10.43
CA PHE A 35 -9.92 -2.00 -11.79
C PHE A 35 -11.27 -1.45 -12.27
N MET A 36 -12.11 -0.88 -11.41
CA MET A 36 -13.29 -0.11 -11.83
C MET A 36 -12.93 1.27 -12.41
N GLN A 37 -11.73 1.79 -12.13
CA GLN A 37 -11.26 3.06 -12.68
C GLN A 37 -10.71 2.86 -14.10
N GLU A 38 -10.60 3.91 -14.90
CA GLU A 38 -9.91 3.88 -16.20
C GLU A 38 -8.45 4.32 -16.05
N ASN A 39 -7.63 4.16 -17.11
CA ASN A 39 -6.26 4.70 -17.19
C ASN A 39 -5.37 4.43 -15.96
N ARG A 40 -5.19 3.15 -15.63
CA ARG A 40 -4.34 2.72 -14.50
C ARG A 40 -3.32 1.65 -14.87
N ASP A 41 -2.24 1.63 -14.11
CA ASP A 41 -1.27 0.53 -14.00
C ASP A 41 -1.36 -0.03 -12.60
N VAL A 42 -1.14 -1.33 -12.49
CA VAL A 42 -1.13 -1.98 -11.19
C VAL A 42 0.11 -2.86 -11.14
N VAL A 43 0.94 -2.62 -10.13
CA VAL A 43 2.10 -3.43 -9.79
C VAL A 43 1.83 -4.09 -8.44
N LEU A 44 1.98 -5.40 -8.39
CA LEU A 44 1.86 -6.21 -7.19
C LEU A 44 3.25 -6.67 -6.79
N ILE A 45 3.75 -6.17 -5.67
CA ILE A 45 5.02 -6.57 -5.07
C ILE A 45 4.69 -7.51 -3.92
N ASP A 46 5.05 -8.76 -4.11
CA ASP A 46 4.81 -9.85 -3.18
C ASP A 46 6.11 -10.28 -2.50
N SER A 47 5.96 -11.04 -1.43
CA SER A 47 7.08 -11.75 -0.81
C SER A 47 7.17 -13.18 -1.35
N ARG A 48 8.19 -13.93 -0.94
CA ARG A 48 8.32 -15.35 -1.30
C ARG A 48 7.12 -16.21 -0.90
N SER A 49 6.31 -15.79 0.07
CA SER A 49 5.10 -16.52 0.45
C SER A 49 4.02 -16.50 -0.64
N GLY A 50 4.06 -15.52 -1.55
CA GLY A 50 3.20 -15.48 -2.73
C GLY A 50 1.72 -15.18 -2.41
N ILE A 51 1.43 -14.41 -1.37
CA ILE A 51 0.04 -14.18 -0.93
C ILE A 51 -0.80 -13.42 -1.95
N LEU A 52 -0.16 -12.61 -2.80
CA LEU A 52 -0.84 -11.89 -3.88
C LEU A 52 -0.93 -12.69 -5.18
N ALA A 53 -0.32 -13.88 -5.28
CA ALA A 53 -0.38 -14.70 -6.48
C ALA A 53 -1.82 -15.02 -6.95
N PRO A 54 -2.78 -15.38 -6.07
CA PRO A 54 -4.17 -15.56 -6.47
C PRO A 54 -4.81 -14.28 -7.02
N ALA A 55 -4.46 -13.12 -6.44
CA ALA A 55 -4.95 -11.84 -6.91
C ALA A 55 -4.36 -11.49 -8.29
N ALA A 56 -3.07 -11.72 -8.52
CA ALA A 56 -2.43 -11.54 -9.82
C ALA A 56 -3.06 -12.42 -10.91
N GLN A 57 -3.46 -13.65 -10.58
CA GLN A 57 -4.18 -14.54 -11.50
C GLN A 57 -5.58 -14.03 -11.82
N ALA A 58 -6.31 -13.52 -10.83
CA ALA A 58 -7.65 -12.95 -11.03
C ALA A 58 -7.62 -11.63 -11.83
N PHE A 59 -6.51 -10.88 -11.75
CA PHE A 59 -6.30 -9.60 -12.43
C PHE A 59 -5.04 -9.65 -13.32
N PRO A 60 -5.11 -10.32 -14.50
CA PRO A 60 -3.94 -10.55 -15.34
C PRO A 60 -3.33 -9.28 -15.98
N ALA A 61 -4.01 -8.14 -15.84
CA ALA A 61 -3.48 -6.84 -16.24
C ALA A 61 -2.46 -6.27 -15.23
N CYS A 62 -2.33 -6.87 -14.04
CA CYS A 62 -1.30 -6.51 -13.06
C CYS A 62 0.08 -6.99 -13.51
N ARG A 63 1.12 -6.20 -13.22
CA ARG A 63 2.50 -6.67 -13.19
C ARG A 63 2.77 -7.31 -11.82
N TYR A 64 3.05 -8.60 -11.79
CA TYR A 64 3.37 -9.32 -10.57
C TYR A 64 4.90 -9.42 -10.40
N ILE A 65 5.40 -9.09 -9.20
CA ILE A 65 6.80 -9.10 -8.82
C ILE A 65 6.90 -9.91 -7.53
N GLN A 66 7.69 -10.98 -7.53
CA GLN A 66 7.90 -11.84 -6.36
C GLN A 66 9.39 -12.07 -6.05
N SER A 67 10.27 -11.73 -6.99
CA SER A 67 11.71 -11.93 -6.84
C SER A 67 12.45 -10.60 -6.80
N SER A 68 13.60 -10.60 -6.14
CA SER A 68 14.51 -9.45 -6.13
C SER A 68 14.97 -9.06 -7.54
N GLU A 69 15.17 -10.03 -8.44
CA GLU A 69 15.58 -9.77 -9.83
C GLU A 69 14.45 -9.08 -10.61
N ASP A 70 13.21 -9.52 -10.46
CA ASP A 70 12.05 -8.87 -11.09
C ASP A 70 11.85 -7.45 -10.54
N LEU A 71 12.13 -7.24 -9.25
CA LEU A 71 12.08 -5.92 -8.63
C LEU A 71 13.16 -4.99 -9.22
N ASP A 72 14.39 -5.46 -9.41
CA ASP A 72 15.46 -4.69 -10.07
C ASP A 72 15.07 -4.32 -11.51
N ASN A 73 14.58 -5.29 -12.27
CA ASN A 73 14.10 -5.06 -13.64
C ASN A 73 13.00 -4.01 -13.68
N TRP A 74 12.05 -4.06 -12.74
CA TRP A 74 11.00 -3.06 -12.65
C TRP A 74 11.52 -1.68 -12.24
N ILE A 75 12.47 -1.60 -11.29
CA ILE A 75 13.09 -0.35 -10.88
C ILE A 75 13.78 0.34 -12.06
N GLU A 76 14.49 -0.39 -12.93
CA GLU A 76 15.10 0.20 -14.13
C GLU A 76 14.06 0.76 -15.11
N LEU A 77 12.90 0.12 -15.25
CA LEU A 77 11.79 0.63 -16.05
C LEU A 77 11.11 1.84 -15.39
N LEU A 78 11.03 1.87 -14.06
CA LEU A 78 10.37 2.93 -13.30
C LEU A 78 11.19 4.23 -13.29
N LYS A 79 12.52 4.16 -13.25
CA LYS A 79 13.41 5.34 -13.27
C LYS A 79 13.07 6.39 -14.34
N PRO A 80 13.01 6.05 -15.64
CA PRO A 80 12.65 7.02 -16.68
C PRO A 80 11.21 7.52 -16.52
N GLU A 81 10.27 6.67 -16.11
CA GLU A 81 8.88 7.07 -15.88
C GLU A 81 8.76 8.10 -14.73
N LEU A 82 9.50 7.91 -13.65
CA LEU A 82 9.55 8.88 -12.53
C LEU A 82 10.08 10.24 -13.00
N ASN A 83 11.12 10.26 -13.83
CA ASN A 83 11.64 11.51 -14.39
C ASN A 83 10.57 12.22 -15.24
N CYS A 84 9.88 11.49 -16.12
CA CYS A 84 8.78 12.05 -16.92
C CYS A 84 7.66 12.60 -16.03
N ARG A 85 7.25 11.88 -14.98
CA ARG A 85 6.23 12.36 -14.03
C ARG A 85 6.68 13.59 -13.26
N LEU A 86 7.97 13.75 -12.95
CA LEU A 86 8.47 14.95 -12.29
C LEU A 86 8.44 16.18 -13.22
N GLU A 87 8.74 15.99 -14.50
CA GLU A 87 8.92 17.08 -15.47
C GLU A 87 7.64 17.47 -16.22
N ASP A 88 6.75 16.51 -16.48
CA ASP A 88 5.57 16.69 -17.34
C ASP A 88 4.28 16.21 -16.67
N GLU A 89 3.24 17.04 -16.72
CA GLU A 89 1.92 16.74 -16.17
C GLU A 89 1.16 15.70 -17.00
N THR A 90 1.38 15.65 -18.33
CA THR A 90 0.66 14.69 -19.19
C THR A 90 1.06 13.25 -18.90
N SER A 91 2.32 13.07 -18.48
CA SER A 91 2.89 11.80 -18.00
C SER A 91 2.23 11.28 -16.70
N ARG A 92 1.34 12.07 -16.07
CA ARG A 92 0.62 11.72 -14.84
C ARG A 92 -0.83 11.32 -15.10
N SER A 93 -1.29 11.38 -16.35
CA SER A 93 -2.65 11.05 -16.76
C SER A 93 -3.04 9.59 -16.51
N ARG A 94 -2.06 8.70 -16.44
CA ARG A 94 -2.22 7.28 -16.12
C ARG A 94 -1.72 7.02 -14.71
N HIS A 95 -2.62 6.59 -13.84
CA HIS A 95 -2.32 6.41 -12.41
C HIS A 95 -1.63 5.07 -12.15
N LEU A 96 -0.47 5.10 -11.49
CA LEU A 96 0.27 3.91 -11.12
C LEU A 96 -0.04 3.51 -9.68
N PHE A 97 -0.68 2.36 -9.50
CA PHE A 97 -0.89 1.74 -8.20
C PHE A 97 0.21 0.71 -7.93
N VAL A 98 0.91 0.88 -6.81
CA VAL A 98 1.92 -0.07 -6.33
C VAL A 98 1.41 -0.68 -5.03
N LEU A 99 1.07 -1.96 -5.07
CA LEU A 99 0.59 -2.71 -3.91
C LEU A 99 1.71 -3.60 -3.39
N ILE A 100 2.04 -3.47 -2.11
CA ILE A 100 3.07 -4.24 -1.40
C ILE A 100 2.38 -5.17 -0.42
N ALA A 101 2.58 -6.47 -0.56
CA ALA A 101 1.84 -7.52 0.14
C ALA A 101 1.89 -7.41 1.67
N GLU A 102 3.09 -7.36 2.25
CA GLU A 102 3.28 -7.16 3.69
C GLU A 102 4.63 -6.51 3.92
N PHE A 103 4.66 -5.42 4.71
CA PHE A 103 5.84 -4.58 4.86
C PHE A 103 7.07 -5.33 5.36
N HIS A 104 6.96 -6.12 6.44
CA HIS A 104 8.12 -6.77 7.03
C HIS A 104 8.70 -7.83 6.10
N ALA A 105 7.84 -8.70 5.55
CA ALA A 105 8.24 -9.72 4.60
C ALA A 105 8.92 -9.11 3.37
N PHE A 106 8.39 -7.98 2.86
CA PHE A 106 9.01 -7.25 1.77
C PHE A 106 10.36 -6.64 2.18
N PHE A 107 10.42 -5.95 3.31
CA PHE A 107 11.61 -5.22 3.76
C PHE A 107 12.79 -6.16 4.06
N ASP A 108 12.51 -7.36 4.59
CA ASP A 108 13.52 -8.38 4.86
C ASP A 108 14.07 -9.04 3.58
N GLU A 109 13.35 -8.95 2.47
CA GLU A 109 13.71 -9.63 1.21
C GLU A 109 14.42 -8.72 0.21
N ILE A 110 14.24 -7.40 0.29
CA ILE A 110 14.89 -6.45 -0.61
C ILE A 110 16.36 -6.20 -0.26
N THR A 111 17.13 -5.80 -1.26
CA THR A 111 18.52 -5.36 -1.09
C THR A 111 18.61 -3.93 -0.56
N ASP A 112 19.75 -3.58 0.04
CA ASP A 112 20.03 -2.20 0.46
C ASP A 112 19.90 -1.18 -0.68
N GLN A 113 20.24 -1.58 -1.90
CA GLN A 113 20.15 -0.72 -3.09
C GLN A 113 18.69 -0.47 -3.48
N GLN A 114 17.85 -1.51 -3.47
CA GLN A 114 16.42 -1.40 -3.72
C GLN A 114 15.74 -0.56 -2.65
N ALA A 115 16.07 -0.80 -1.36
CA ALA A 115 15.58 0.00 -0.26
C ALA A 115 15.98 1.48 -0.40
N ALA A 116 17.25 1.76 -0.72
CA ALA A 116 17.73 3.13 -0.95
C ALA A 116 17.02 3.82 -2.12
N PHE A 117 16.74 3.08 -3.21
CA PHE A 117 15.97 3.59 -4.33
C PHE A 117 14.54 3.95 -3.90
N LEU A 118 13.81 3.06 -3.23
CA LEU A 118 12.44 3.32 -2.78
C LEU A 118 12.38 4.49 -1.79
N ARG A 119 13.35 4.60 -0.86
CA ARG A 119 13.46 5.77 0.04
C ARG A 119 13.62 7.07 -0.75
N LYS A 120 14.33 7.03 -1.87
CA LYS A 120 14.45 8.17 -2.79
C LYS A 120 13.12 8.46 -3.48
N VAL A 121 12.38 7.44 -3.92
CA VAL A 121 11.04 7.61 -4.53
C VAL A 121 10.12 8.34 -3.56
N PHE A 122 9.97 7.88 -2.32
CA PHE A 122 9.10 8.55 -1.33
C PHE A 122 9.53 9.97 -0.97
N ARG A 123 10.80 10.33 -1.19
CA ARG A 123 11.27 11.71 -0.97
C ARG A 123 10.82 12.67 -2.07
N TYR A 124 10.70 12.20 -3.31
CA TYR A 124 10.40 13.06 -4.47
C TYR A 124 8.96 12.91 -4.97
N ILE A 125 8.36 11.73 -4.76
CA ILE A 125 6.96 11.41 -5.03
C ILE A 125 6.22 11.46 -3.69
N ASP A 126 6.11 12.66 -3.17
CA ASP A 126 5.57 12.96 -1.84
C ASP A 126 4.08 13.35 -1.85
N SER A 127 3.44 13.32 -3.02
CA SER A 127 2.09 13.84 -3.22
C SER A 127 1.34 13.07 -4.30
N PRO A 128 -0.01 12.93 -4.19
CA PRO A 128 -0.87 12.32 -5.22
C PRO A 128 -0.70 12.94 -6.60
N LYS A 129 -0.26 14.21 -6.68
CA LYS A 129 -0.14 14.96 -7.93
C LYS A 129 0.71 14.25 -8.98
N TYR A 130 1.65 13.38 -8.58
CA TYR A 130 2.52 12.63 -9.50
C TYR A 130 1.85 11.38 -10.10
N GLY A 131 0.60 11.09 -9.73
CA GLY A 131 -0.19 9.98 -10.26
C GLY A 131 0.35 8.62 -9.83
N ILE A 132 0.93 8.52 -8.64
CA ILE A 132 1.42 7.26 -8.05
C ILE A 132 0.79 7.11 -6.67
N SER A 133 0.23 5.92 -6.41
CA SER A 133 -0.29 5.55 -5.09
C SER A 133 0.33 4.26 -4.59
N PHE A 134 0.70 4.24 -3.31
CA PHE A 134 1.25 3.06 -2.65
C PHE A 134 0.25 2.48 -1.67
N ILE A 135 0.02 1.17 -1.75
CA ILE A 135 -0.85 0.45 -0.81
C ILE A 135 -0.03 -0.64 -0.17
N CYS A 136 0.20 -0.56 1.14
CA CYS A 136 1.04 -1.51 1.85
C CYS A 136 0.20 -2.33 2.83
N GLY A 137 0.38 -3.65 2.82
CA GLY A 137 -0.15 -4.52 3.86
C GLY A 137 0.73 -4.50 5.09
N PHE A 138 0.11 -4.62 6.26
CA PHE A 138 0.81 -4.63 7.53
C PHE A 138 0.19 -5.65 8.49
N ASP A 139 1.01 -6.57 8.99
CA ASP A 139 0.62 -7.38 10.15
C ASP A 139 0.73 -6.55 11.42
N VAL A 140 -0.39 -6.31 12.11
CA VAL A 140 -0.41 -5.49 13.34
C VAL A 140 0.33 -6.11 14.52
N ASN A 141 0.64 -7.41 14.44
CA ASN A 141 1.49 -8.09 15.41
C ASN A 141 2.98 -8.01 15.02
N GLY A 142 3.27 -7.46 13.84
CA GLY A 142 4.61 -7.14 13.37
C GLY A 142 5.29 -6.11 14.26
N GLY A 143 6.62 -6.08 14.20
CA GLY A 143 7.42 -5.14 14.98
C GLY A 143 7.24 -3.69 14.53
N TYR A 144 7.72 -2.78 15.35
CA TYR A 144 7.92 -1.40 14.93
C TYR A 144 9.29 -1.25 14.26
N ASN A 145 9.37 -0.47 13.19
CA ASN A 145 10.61 -0.20 12.46
C ASN A 145 10.80 1.31 12.29
N LEU A 146 12.02 1.80 12.56
CA LEU A 146 12.38 3.23 12.44
C LEU A 146 12.81 3.63 11.02
N ASP A 147 12.86 2.69 10.09
CA ASP A 147 13.22 2.96 8.71
C ASP A 147 12.24 3.95 8.05
N SER A 148 12.75 4.83 7.19
CA SER A 148 11.89 5.79 6.50
C SER A 148 10.87 5.11 5.58
N LEU A 149 11.12 3.90 5.07
CA LEU A 149 10.11 3.14 4.32
C LEU A 149 8.93 2.77 5.21
N PHE A 150 9.17 2.32 6.44
CA PHE A 150 8.10 2.01 7.39
C PHE A 150 7.26 3.24 7.69
N ILE A 151 7.90 4.38 7.89
CA ILE A 151 7.20 5.64 8.14
C ILE A 151 6.32 6.02 6.93
N ASN A 152 6.82 5.91 5.70
CA ASN A 152 6.09 6.34 4.50
C ASN A 152 5.01 5.35 4.04
N LEU A 153 5.11 4.08 4.41
CA LEU A 153 4.19 3.02 3.96
C LEU A 153 3.25 2.52 5.05
N VAL A 154 3.64 2.65 6.33
CA VAL A 154 2.92 2.06 7.46
C VAL A 154 2.50 3.11 8.47
N SER A 155 3.42 3.78 9.18
CA SER A 155 3.08 4.54 10.40
C SER A 155 2.75 6.01 10.20
N GLY A 156 3.17 6.60 9.08
CA GLY A 156 2.99 8.01 8.73
C GLY A 156 2.03 8.23 7.56
N VAL A 157 1.31 7.20 7.11
CA VAL A 157 0.30 7.38 6.06
C VAL A 157 -0.93 8.09 6.60
N GLU A 158 -1.68 8.76 5.72
CA GLU A 158 -2.91 9.47 6.09
C GLU A 158 -4.14 8.56 6.06
N ASN A 159 -4.07 7.46 5.30
CA ASN A 159 -5.17 6.53 5.13
C ASN A 159 -4.83 5.15 5.67
N TYR A 160 -5.75 4.61 6.46
CA TYR A 160 -5.66 3.25 6.96
C TYR A 160 -6.94 2.48 6.70
N LEU A 161 -6.78 1.20 6.43
CA LEU A 161 -7.85 0.23 6.35
C LEU A 161 -7.55 -0.87 7.35
N ILE A 162 -8.25 -0.87 8.48
CA ILE A 162 -7.93 -1.71 9.64
C ILE A 162 -8.96 -2.81 9.79
N ALA A 163 -8.49 -4.05 9.82
CA ALA A 163 -9.32 -5.24 9.96
C ALA A 163 -9.99 -5.33 11.36
N PRO A 164 -11.09 -6.07 11.48
CA PRO A 164 -11.75 -6.33 12.77
C PRO A 164 -10.78 -6.82 13.84
N GLY A 165 -10.91 -6.24 15.04
CA GLY A 165 -10.07 -6.57 16.19
C GLY A 165 -8.63 -6.07 16.12
N CYS A 166 -8.23 -5.36 15.06
CA CYS A 166 -6.85 -4.91 14.86
C CYS A 166 -6.59 -3.45 15.25
N TYR A 167 -7.63 -2.68 15.60
CA TYR A 167 -7.50 -1.24 15.87
C TYR A 167 -6.51 -0.90 16.99
N GLU A 168 -6.61 -1.57 18.13
CA GLU A 168 -5.74 -1.29 19.28
C GLU A 168 -4.26 -1.56 18.96
N ALA A 169 -3.96 -2.65 18.25
CA ALA A 169 -2.61 -2.99 17.83
C ALA A 169 -2.09 -2.01 16.75
N ALA A 170 -2.92 -1.66 15.77
CA ALA A 170 -2.59 -0.65 14.76
C ALA A 170 -2.37 0.74 15.38
N ALA A 171 -3.08 1.10 16.45
CA ALA A 171 -2.90 2.39 17.12
C ALA A 171 -1.55 2.50 17.84
N ALA A 172 -0.90 1.38 18.17
CA ALA A 172 0.42 1.38 18.80
C ALA A 172 1.57 1.72 17.84
N ILE A 173 1.36 1.57 16.52
CA ILE A 173 2.43 1.71 15.52
C ILE A 173 2.35 3.01 14.71
N GLY A 174 1.29 3.81 14.83
CA GLY A 174 1.05 4.95 13.95
C GLY A 174 0.29 6.11 14.62
N THR A 175 -0.01 7.14 13.82
CA THR A 175 -0.70 8.37 14.24
C THR A 175 -2.24 8.24 14.22
N LEU A 176 -2.76 7.10 14.69
CA LEU A 176 -4.20 6.87 14.67
C LEU A 176 -4.90 7.66 15.79
N PRO A 177 -6.13 8.17 15.56
CA PRO A 177 -6.92 8.80 16.60
C PRO A 177 -7.25 7.79 17.71
N VAL A 178 -7.38 8.28 18.93
CA VAL A 178 -7.80 7.43 20.05
C VAL A 178 -9.29 7.12 19.91
N ILE A 179 -9.63 5.84 19.75
CA ILE A 179 -11.01 5.34 19.85
C ILE A 179 -11.11 4.54 21.13
N HIS A 180 -11.91 5.03 22.08
CA HIS A 180 -12.20 4.28 23.30
C HIS A 180 -13.18 3.15 22.99
N GLN A 181 -12.86 1.93 23.45
CA GLN A 181 -13.70 0.74 23.27
C GLN A 181 -13.98 0.42 21.79
N ALA A 182 -12.92 0.45 20.96
CA ALA A 182 -13.03 0.01 19.57
C ALA A 182 -13.65 -1.39 19.50
N ARG A 183 -14.66 -1.53 18.66
CA ARG A 183 -15.40 -2.77 18.46
C ARG A 183 -14.51 -3.80 17.77
N LYS A 184 -14.53 -5.03 18.28
CA LYS A 184 -13.70 -6.12 17.75
C LYS A 184 -14.29 -6.80 16.51
N ASP A 185 -15.57 -6.56 16.24
CA ASP A 185 -16.34 -7.19 15.17
C ASP A 185 -16.48 -6.32 13.91
N THR A 186 -15.90 -5.11 13.92
CA THR A 186 -15.97 -4.16 12.80
C THR A 186 -14.56 -3.75 12.34
N GLY A 187 -14.43 -3.45 11.05
CA GLY A 187 -13.24 -2.78 10.55
C GLY A 187 -13.32 -1.27 10.76
N TYR A 188 -12.21 -0.59 10.52
CA TYR A 188 -12.11 0.87 10.56
C TYR A 188 -11.45 1.39 9.29
N PHE A 189 -12.01 2.45 8.72
CA PHE A 189 -11.36 3.25 7.69
C PHE A 189 -10.94 4.59 8.29
N LEU A 190 -9.71 4.99 8.03
CA LEU A 190 -9.18 6.27 8.47
C LEU A 190 -8.77 7.10 7.27
N ALA A 191 -9.15 8.37 7.28
CA ALA A 191 -8.75 9.36 6.31
C ALA A 191 -8.75 10.75 6.95
N GLY A 192 -7.71 11.55 6.70
CA GLY A 192 -7.62 12.94 7.19
C GLY A 192 -7.75 13.06 8.71
N GLY A 193 -7.20 12.10 9.47
CA GLY A 193 -7.23 12.08 10.93
C GLY A 193 -8.59 11.71 11.56
N LYS A 194 -9.57 11.30 10.76
CA LYS A 194 -10.87 10.79 11.23
C LYS A 194 -10.96 9.29 11.00
N ALA A 195 -11.58 8.60 11.95
CA ALA A 195 -11.87 7.17 11.84
C ALA A 195 -13.37 6.93 11.70
N VAL A 196 -13.74 6.00 10.82
CA VAL A 196 -15.11 5.59 10.55
C VAL A 196 -15.19 4.06 10.65
N GLU A 197 -16.21 3.56 11.35
CA GLU A 197 -16.51 2.12 11.38
C GLU A 197 -17.01 1.66 10.01
N ILE A 198 -16.48 0.53 9.55
CA ILE A 198 -16.85 -0.07 8.27
C ILE A 198 -17.14 -1.57 8.45
N GLY A 199 -18.08 -2.07 7.64
CA GLY A 199 -18.12 -3.51 7.35
C GLY A 199 -16.80 -3.90 6.70
N TRP A 200 -16.14 -4.91 7.26
CA TRP A 200 -14.90 -5.43 6.71
C TRP A 200 -15.18 -6.41 5.59
#